data_AF-A0A4U6DBG8-F1
#
_entry.id   AF-A0A4U6DBG8-F1
#
_cell.length_a   1.000
_cell.length_b   1.000
_cell.length_c   1.000
_cell.angle_alpha   90.00
_cell.angle_beta   90.00
_cell.angle_gamma   90.00
#
_symmetry.space_group_name_H-M   'P 1'
#
loop_
_entity.id
_entity.type
_entity.pdbx_description
1 polymer ?
#
loop_
_entity_poly.entity_id
_entity_poly.type
_entity_poly.pdbx_seq_one_letter_code
_entity_poly.pdbx_strand_id
1 'polypeptide(L)'
;MKNSSNQIKITFIIFLVLGITLSSFRREAQNSYNVSLKKNIKPLSHAALSDTTKKDPETGLIVDENLYMVKAQCTGCHSTKLIMANHFTRDGWKQKIRWMQANHNLWELGDTEKQVLDYLEKNYAPIQMVSRRAPLKGIQWYDLKLN
;
A
#
# COMPACT_ATOMS: atom_id res chain seq x y z
N MET A 1 -12.80 -58.23 27.28
CA MET A 1 -12.45 -56.81 27.53
C MET A 1 -11.43 -56.37 26.49
N LYS A 2 -11.87 -55.71 25.41
CA LYS A 2 -10.99 -55.34 24.27
C LYS A 2 -10.08 -54.18 24.69
N ASN A 3 -8.79 -54.32 24.40
CA ASN A 3 -7.69 -53.46 24.82
C ASN A 3 -7.83 -52.03 24.23
N SER A 4 -8.41 -51.13 25.03
CA SER A 4 -8.71 -49.72 24.70
C SER A 4 -7.48 -48.94 24.20
N SER A 5 -6.28 -49.31 24.67
CA SER A 5 -5.01 -48.69 24.27
C SER A 5 -4.69 -48.88 22.78
N ASN A 6 -5.05 -50.04 22.21
CA ASN A 6 -4.79 -50.32 20.80
C ASN A 6 -5.79 -49.62 19.88
N GLN A 7 -7.03 -49.40 20.34
CA GLN A 7 -8.03 -48.67 19.57
C GLN A 7 -7.64 -47.19 19.43
N ILE A 8 -7.16 -46.55 20.50
CA ILE A 8 -6.75 -45.14 20.48
C ILE A 8 -5.57 -44.91 19.52
N LYS A 9 -4.60 -45.83 19.48
CA LYS A 9 -3.45 -45.77 18.56
C LYS A 9 -3.86 -45.94 17.10
N ILE A 10 -4.80 -46.86 16.81
CA ILE A 10 -5.32 -47.08 15.45
C ILE A 10 -6.09 -45.83 14.97
N THR A 11 -6.89 -45.20 15.84
CA THR A 11 -7.64 -43.99 15.49
C THR A 11 -6.70 -42.80 15.18
N PHE A 12 -5.59 -42.65 15.91
CA PHE A 12 -4.60 -41.59 15.66
C PHE A 12 -3.88 -41.75 14.31
N ILE A 13 -3.53 -42.98 13.94
CA ILE A 13 -2.87 -43.27 12.65
C ILE A 13 -3.83 -43.02 11.48
N ILE A 14 -5.10 -43.38 11.63
CA ILE A 14 -6.14 -43.12 10.61
C ILE A 14 -6.34 -41.61 10.39
N PHE A 15 -6.36 -40.81 11.46
CA PHE A 15 -6.46 -39.34 11.35
C PHE A 15 -5.22 -38.70 10.71
N LEU A 16 -4.02 -39.22 10.99
CA LEU A 16 -2.78 -38.74 10.35
C LEU A 16 -2.73 -39.06 8.85
N VAL A 17 -3.24 -40.21 8.42
CA VAL A 17 -3.23 -40.60 7.00
C VAL A 17 -4.38 -39.93 6.21
N LEU A 18 -5.57 -39.78 6.80
CA LEU A 18 -6.70 -39.08 6.16
C LEU A 18 -6.53 -37.55 6.11
N GLY A 19 -5.79 -36.95 7.05
CA GLY A 19 -5.49 -35.51 7.04
C GLY A 19 -4.59 -35.06 5.88
N ILE A 20 -3.80 -35.98 5.33
CA ILE A 20 -2.85 -35.68 4.23
C ILE A 20 -3.51 -35.77 2.85
N THR A 21 -4.66 -36.44 2.70
CA THR A 21 -5.33 -36.57 1.39
C THR A 21 -6.28 -35.42 1.06
N LEU A 22 -6.63 -34.55 2.01
CA LEU A 22 -7.47 -33.36 1.75
C LEU A 22 -6.71 -32.13 1.24
N SER A 23 -5.38 -32.09 1.30
CA SER A 23 -4.58 -30.97 0.77
C SER A 23 -4.39 -30.97 -0.75
N SER A 24 -4.92 -31.97 -1.47
CA SER A 24 -4.75 -32.10 -2.92
C SER A 24 -5.94 -31.63 -3.75
N PHE A 25 -7.02 -31.10 -3.15
CA PHE A 25 -8.12 -30.52 -3.92
C PHE A 25 -7.86 -29.03 -4.23
N ARG A 26 -6.77 -28.75 -4.95
CA ARG A 26 -6.64 -27.48 -5.69
C ARG A 26 -7.52 -27.62 -6.93
N ARG A 27 -8.71 -27.02 -6.90
CA ARG A 27 -9.54 -26.84 -8.08
C ARG A 27 -9.01 -25.63 -8.86
N GLU A 28 -8.19 -25.89 -9.88
CA GLU A 28 -7.96 -24.93 -10.97
C GLU A 28 -9.31 -24.66 -11.65
N ALA A 29 -9.99 -23.57 -11.25
CA ALA A 29 -11.02 -22.99 -12.08
C ALA A 29 -10.35 -22.19 -13.20
N GLN A 30 -9.97 -22.89 -14.26
CA GLN A 30 -9.81 -22.31 -15.59
C GLN A 30 -11.15 -21.74 -16.02
N ASN A 31 -11.41 -20.46 -15.72
CA ASN A 31 -12.48 -19.71 -16.38
C ASN A 31 -11.84 -18.82 -17.43
N SER A 32 -11.63 -19.42 -18.61
CA SER A 32 -11.25 -18.75 -19.84
C SER A 32 -12.44 -17.93 -20.37
N TYR A 33 -12.70 -16.77 -19.75
CA TYR A 33 -13.54 -15.76 -20.39
C TYR A 33 -12.70 -15.01 -21.41
N ASN A 34 -12.68 -15.54 -22.64
CA ASN A 34 -12.07 -14.91 -23.80
C ASN A 34 -12.84 -13.63 -24.18
N VAL A 35 -12.47 -12.51 -23.58
CA VAL A 35 -12.96 -11.19 -24.00
C VAL A 35 -12.20 -10.79 -25.26
N SER A 36 -12.79 -11.10 -26.41
CA SER A 36 -12.46 -10.45 -27.67
C SER A 36 -12.97 -9.00 -27.62
N LEU A 37 -12.21 -8.12 -26.96
CA LEU A 37 -12.34 -6.66 -27.11
C LEU A 37 -11.19 -6.16 -27.97
N LYS A 38 -11.21 -6.54 -29.24
CA LYS A 38 -10.49 -5.81 -30.27
C LYS A 38 -11.22 -4.48 -30.50
N LYS A 39 -10.86 -3.44 -29.74
CA LYS A 39 -11.28 -2.07 -30.07
C LYS A 39 -10.18 -1.06 -29.76
N ASN A 40 -9.31 -0.87 -30.76
CA ASN A 40 -8.76 0.41 -31.17
C ASN A 40 -8.39 1.39 -30.03
N ILE A 41 -7.54 0.94 -29.11
CA ILE A 41 -6.87 1.82 -28.16
C ILE A 41 -5.59 2.24 -28.90
N LYS A 42 -5.49 3.51 -29.34
CA LYS A 42 -4.17 4.09 -29.59
C LYS A 42 -3.37 3.80 -28.32
N PRO A 43 -2.24 3.08 -28.37
CA PRO A 43 -1.43 2.90 -27.18
C PRO A 43 -1.06 4.30 -26.73
N LEU A 44 -1.76 4.80 -25.69
CA LEU A 44 -1.26 5.91 -24.92
C LEU A 44 0.05 5.35 -24.42
N SER A 45 1.14 5.89 -24.96
CA SER A 45 2.49 5.66 -24.49
C SER A 45 2.53 6.10 -23.03
N HIS A 46 2.03 5.25 -22.15
CA HIS A 46 2.71 4.95 -20.93
C HIS A 46 4.03 4.37 -21.40
N ALA A 47 4.94 5.28 -21.76
CA ALA A 47 6.36 5.00 -21.70
C ALA A 47 6.50 4.20 -20.41
N ALA A 48 6.96 2.96 -20.54
CA ALA A 48 7.48 2.25 -19.41
C ALA A 48 8.56 3.17 -18.85
N LEU A 49 8.19 4.02 -17.88
CA LEU A 49 9.13 4.69 -17.02
C LEU A 49 9.79 3.52 -16.33
N SER A 50 10.94 3.11 -16.86
CA SER A 50 11.89 2.30 -16.14
C SER A 50 12.02 2.94 -14.76
N ASP A 51 11.89 2.13 -13.70
CA ASP A 51 12.06 2.55 -12.31
C ASP A 51 13.53 2.91 -12.08
N THR A 52 13.93 4.03 -12.69
CA THR A 52 15.25 4.65 -12.62
C THR A 52 15.35 5.51 -11.37
N THR A 53 14.25 5.66 -10.63
CA THR A 53 14.22 6.40 -9.37
C THR A 53 15.01 5.62 -8.32
N LYS A 54 16.24 6.06 -8.09
CA LYS A 54 17.10 5.50 -7.06
C LYS A 54 16.46 5.72 -5.68
N LYS A 55 16.34 4.65 -4.91
CA LYS A 55 15.84 4.68 -3.53
C LYS A 55 16.98 4.45 -2.55
N ASP A 56 16.92 5.13 -1.42
CA ASP A 56 17.84 4.94 -0.31
C ASP A 56 17.59 3.57 0.30
N PRO A 57 18.59 2.68 0.41
CA PRO A 57 18.37 1.31 0.88
C PRO A 57 17.93 1.24 2.36
N GLU A 58 18.29 2.24 3.17
CA GLU A 58 17.92 2.30 4.58
C GLU A 58 16.47 2.75 4.77
N THR A 59 16.06 3.82 4.08
CA THR A 59 14.76 4.46 4.31
C THR A 59 13.72 4.14 3.24
N GLY A 60 14.11 3.64 2.09
CA GLY A 60 13.25 3.49 0.91
C GLY A 60 12.80 4.81 0.28
N LEU A 61 13.26 5.95 0.80
CA LEU A 61 12.94 7.28 0.26
C LEU A 61 13.71 7.54 -1.05
N ILE A 62 13.21 8.44 -1.89
CA ILE A 62 13.86 8.82 -3.15
C ILE A 62 15.21 9.47 -2.86
N VAL A 63 16.29 9.03 -3.52
CA VAL A 63 17.60 9.65 -3.36
C VAL A 63 17.62 10.97 -4.12
N ASP A 64 17.61 12.07 -3.37
CA ASP A 64 17.59 13.43 -3.89
C ASP A 64 18.26 14.41 -2.90
N GLU A 65 18.44 15.65 -3.33
CA GLU A 65 18.93 16.75 -2.50
C GLU A 65 18.06 16.92 -1.25
N ASN A 66 18.69 17.10 -0.08
CA ASN A 66 18.06 17.21 1.23
C ASN A 66 17.47 15.92 1.83
N LEU A 67 17.66 14.74 1.21
CA LEU A 67 17.29 13.45 1.83
C LEU A 67 17.87 13.31 3.25
N TYR A 68 19.14 13.68 3.45
CA TYR A 68 19.80 13.59 4.75
C TYR A 68 19.06 14.39 5.84
N MET A 69 18.45 15.53 5.46
CA MET A 69 17.70 16.34 6.40
C MET A 69 16.41 15.65 6.81
N VAL A 70 15.68 15.05 5.86
CA VAL A 70 14.50 14.25 6.19
C VAL A 70 14.85 13.03 7.04
N LYS A 71 16.00 12.39 6.80
CA LYS A 71 16.52 11.33 7.67
C LYS A 71 16.72 11.83 9.10
N ALA A 72 17.44 12.94 9.28
CA ALA A 72 17.69 13.50 10.60
C ALA A 72 16.41 13.92 11.34
N GLN A 73 15.44 14.51 10.63
CA GLN A 73 14.28 15.15 11.26
C GLN A 73 13.07 14.23 11.42
N CYS A 74 12.90 13.20 10.57
CA CYS A 74 11.63 12.47 10.46
C CYS A 74 11.71 10.97 10.81
N THR A 75 12.90 10.40 11.00
CA THR A 75 13.04 8.94 11.24
C THR A 75 13.26 8.57 12.71
N GLY A 76 13.30 9.55 13.61
CA GLY A 76 13.53 9.31 15.05
C GLY A 76 12.36 8.64 15.77
N CYS A 77 11.13 8.73 15.25
CA CYS A 77 9.93 8.28 15.96
C CYS A 77 9.18 7.13 15.27
N HIS A 78 9.19 7.06 13.93
CA HIS A 78 8.48 6.04 13.17
C HIS A 78 9.12 5.80 11.80
N SER A 79 8.69 4.73 11.12
CA SER A 79 9.18 4.38 9.78
C SER A 79 8.81 5.43 8.73
N THR A 80 9.72 5.64 7.78
CA THR A 80 9.53 6.44 6.55
C THR A 80 8.44 5.93 5.62
N LYS A 81 7.91 4.71 5.85
CA LYS A 81 6.73 4.21 5.13
C LYS A 81 5.52 5.16 5.24
N LEU A 82 5.39 5.88 6.36
CA LEU A 82 4.34 6.89 6.51
C LEU A 82 4.54 8.07 5.57
N ILE A 83 5.78 8.49 5.31
CA ILE A 83 6.06 9.56 4.34
C ILE A 83 5.67 9.08 2.94
N MET A 84 6.11 7.88 2.54
CA MET A 84 5.82 7.34 1.21
C MET A 84 4.33 7.08 0.93
N ALA A 85 3.55 6.79 1.97
CA ALA A 85 2.13 6.52 1.83
C ALA A 85 1.28 7.80 1.69
N ASN A 86 1.84 8.95 2.03
CA ASN A 86 1.13 10.23 2.05
C ASN A 86 1.68 11.15 0.96
N HIS A 87 0.78 11.83 0.26
CA HIS A 87 1.14 12.81 -0.75
C HIS A 87 0.43 14.12 -0.45
N PHE A 88 1.20 15.16 -0.12
CA PHE A 88 0.67 16.46 0.24
C PHE A 88 1.35 17.58 -0.53
N THR A 89 0.62 18.68 -0.75
CA THR A 89 1.25 19.94 -1.18
C THR A 89 2.20 20.43 -0.09
N ARG A 90 3.03 21.43 -0.41
CA ARG A 90 3.90 22.07 0.57
C ARG A 90 3.17 22.48 1.85
N ASP A 91 2.02 23.13 1.71
CA ASP A 91 1.22 23.57 2.84
C ASP A 91 0.66 22.39 3.64
N GLY A 92 0.27 21.31 2.97
CA GLY A 92 -0.17 20.08 3.63
C GLY A 92 0.96 19.43 4.44
N TRP A 93 2.17 19.37 3.90
CA TRP A 93 3.35 18.89 4.64
C TRP A 93 3.67 19.79 5.84
N LYS A 94 3.61 21.13 5.66
CA LYS A 94 3.82 22.08 6.75
C LYS A 94 2.79 21.90 7.87
N GLN A 95 1.51 21.74 7.54
CA GLN A 95 0.47 21.45 8.51
C GLN A 95 0.72 20.12 9.24
N LYS A 96 1.19 19.10 8.53
CA LYS A 96 1.57 17.82 9.14
C LYS A 96 2.70 17.99 10.15
N ILE A 97 3.75 18.75 9.80
CA ILE A 97 4.86 19.09 10.72
C ILE A 97 4.32 19.80 11.96
N ARG A 98 3.50 20.84 11.79
CA ARG A 98 2.89 21.55 12.92
C ARG A 98 2.04 20.64 13.81
N TRP A 99 1.29 19.71 13.22
CA TRP A 99 0.55 18.71 14.00
C TRP A 99 1.46 17.77 14.79
N MET A 100 2.58 17.33 14.21
CA MET A 100 3.57 16.49 14.91
C MET A 100 4.24 17.26 16.05
N GLN A 101 4.52 18.54 15.85
CA GLN A 101 5.07 19.41 16.91
C GLN A 101 4.06 19.56 18.06
N ALA A 102 2.79 19.83 17.74
CA ALA A 102 1.75 20.03 18.75
C ALA A 102 1.34 18.75 19.51
N ASN A 103 1.33 17.58 18.85
CA ASN A 103 0.73 16.36 19.41
C ASN A 103 1.73 15.22 19.67
N HIS A 104 2.92 15.28 19.05
CA HIS A 104 3.90 14.19 19.08
C HIS A 104 5.30 14.66 19.47
N ASN A 105 5.40 15.86 20.05
CA ASN A 105 6.65 16.43 20.58
C ASN A 105 7.78 16.47 19.55
N LEU A 106 7.44 16.68 18.27
CA LEU A 106 8.45 17.01 17.27
C LEU A 106 9.03 18.37 17.63
N TRP A 107 10.36 18.47 17.63
CA TRP A 107 11.05 19.70 17.93
C TRP A 107 10.86 20.75 16.81
N GLU A 108 11.27 21.99 17.09
CA GLU A 108 11.30 23.03 16.07
C GLU A 108 12.41 22.76 15.06
N LEU A 109 12.05 22.73 13.77
CA LEU A 109 12.99 22.44 12.69
C LEU A 109 13.88 23.65 12.35
N GLY A 110 13.46 24.88 12.72
CA GLY A 110 14.19 26.11 12.42
C GLY A 110 14.52 26.24 10.93
N ASP A 111 15.76 26.62 10.62
CA ASP A 111 16.24 26.82 9.24
C ASP A 111 16.18 25.55 8.39
N THR A 112 16.14 24.38 9.02
CA THR A 112 16.07 23.08 8.32
C THR A 112 14.69 22.79 7.74
N GLU A 113 13.64 23.47 8.21
CA GLU A 113 12.26 23.24 7.76
C GLU A 113 12.14 23.44 6.24
N LYS A 114 12.80 24.45 5.70
CA LYS A 114 12.75 24.74 4.26
C LYS A 114 13.28 23.55 3.45
N GLN A 115 14.40 22.98 3.85
CA GLN A 115 15.02 21.85 3.16
C GLN A 115 14.16 20.59 3.23
N VAL A 116 13.55 20.34 4.39
CA VAL A 116 12.59 19.23 4.57
C VAL A 116 11.38 19.42 3.65
N LEU A 117 10.78 20.60 3.64
CA LEU A 117 9.62 20.89 2.80
C LEU A 117 9.94 20.84 1.30
N ASP A 118 11.10 21.37 0.89
CA ASP A 118 11.56 21.32 -0.51
C ASP A 118 11.70 19.86 -0.99
N TYR A 119 12.27 18.98 -0.16
CA TYR A 119 12.37 17.55 -0.49
C TYR A 119 10.99 16.87 -0.56
N LEU A 120 10.14 17.07 0.46
CA LEU A 120 8.85 16.41 0.56
C LEU A 120 7.88 16.84 -0.56
N GLU A 121 7.89 18.12 -0.90
CA GLU A 121 7.09 18.65 -2.01
C GLU A 121 7.59 18.10 -3.35
N LYS A 122 8.90 18.14 -3.60
CA LYS A 122 9.47 17.66 -4.87
C LYS A 122 9.21 16.18 -5.11
N ASN A 123 9.36 15.36 -4.07
CA ASN A 123 9.38 13.91 -4.19
C ASN A 123 8.04 13.23 -3.83
N TYR A 124 7.23 13.87 -2.99
CA TYR A 124 6.01 13.30 -2.42
C TYR A 124 4.83 14.28 -2.46
N ALA A 125 4.77 15.19 -3.45
CA ALA A 125 3.55 15.92 -3.77
C ALA A 125 2.53 15.03 -4.52
N PRO A 126 1.23 15.37 -4.48
CA PRO A 126 0.24 14.77 -5.35
C PRO A 126 0.59 15.04 -6.82
N ILE A 127 0.87 13.98 -7.57
CA ILE A 127 0.75 14.04 -9.03
C ILE A 127 -0.73 14.26 -9.36
N GLN A 128 -1.03 15.05 -10.41
CA GLN A 128 -2.41 15.33 -10.84
C GLN A 128 -3.21 14.03 -10.83
N MET A 129 -4.16 13.93 -9.91
CA MET A 129 -4.87 12.69 -9.68
C MET A 129 -5.81 12.43 -10.86
N VAL A 130 -5.36 11.57 -11.78
CA VAL A 130 -6.31 10.67 -12.43
C VAL A 130 -6.78 9.75 -11.31
N SER A 131 -7.91 10.10 -10.67
CA SER A 131 -8.56 9.19 -9.73
C SER A 131 -8.64 7.81 -10.40
N ARG A 132 -8.29 6.75 -9.66
CA ARG A 132 -8.39 5.38 -10.17
C ARG A 132 -9.79 5.06 -10.71
N ARG A 133 -10.81 5.79 -10.26
CA ARG A 133 -12.15 5.81 -10.87
C ARG A 133 -12.54 7.23 -11.27
N ALA A 134 -12.93 7.39 -12.52
CA ALA A 134 -13.66 8.59 -12.92
C ALA A 134 -14.94 8.74 -12.07
N PRO A 135 -15.37 9.96 -11.77
CA PRO A 135 -16.68 10.19 -11.16
C PRO A 135 -17.78 9.51 -11.98
N LEU A 136 -18.71 8.83 -11.32
CA LEU A 136 -19.86 8.25 -11.98
C LEU A 136 -20.69 9.39 -12.60
N LYS A 137 -21.07 9.25 -13.87
CA LYS A 137 -21.93 10.19 -14.59
C LYS A 137 -23.31 9.55 -14.79
N GLY A 138 -24.38 10.34 -14.63
CA GLY A 138 -25.75 9.88 -14.87
C GLY A 138 -26.29 8.95 -13.79
N ILE A 139 -25.94 9.17 -12.51
CA ILE A 139 -26.52 8.41 -11.40
C ILE A 139 -28.01 8.74 -11.30
N GLN A 140 -28.87 7.72 -11.36
CA GLN A 140 -30.28 7.80 -11.01
C GLN A 140 -30.45 7.09 -9.67
N TRP A 141 -30.71 7.85 -8.62
CA TRP A 141 -31.02 7.31 -7.30
C TRP A 141 -32.48 6.84 -7.28
N TYR A 142 -32.76 5.72 -6.63
CA TYR A 142 -34.13 5.29 -6.37
C TYR A 142 -34.56 5.71 -4.96
N ASP A 143 -35.82 6.11 -4.81
CA ASP A 143 -36.38 6.51 -3.52
C ASP A 143 -36.57 5.30 -2.61
N LEU A 144 -35.80 5.27 -1.52
CA LEU A 144 -35.99 4.30 -0.45
C LEU A 144 -37.28 4.62 0.31
N LYS A 145 -38.32 3.80 0.09
CA LYS A 145 -39.51 3.83 0.94
C LYS A 145 -39.14 3.25 2.30
N LEU A 146 -39.24 4.08 3.32
CA LEU A 146 -39.15 3.64 4.71
C LEU A 146 -40.56 3.17 5.11
N ASN A 147 -40.62 1.92 5.60
CA ASN A 147 -41.83 1.29 6.09
C ASN A 147 -42.00 1.55 7.57
#